data_AF-S5NS42-F1
#
_entry.id   AF-S5NS42-F1
#
_cell.length_a   1.000
_cell.length_b   1.000
_cell.length_c   1.000
_cell.angle_alpha   90.00
_cell.angle_beta   90.00
_cell.angle_gamma   90.00
#
_symmetry.space_group_name_H-M   'P 1'
#
loop_
_entity.id
_entity.type
_entity.pdbx_description
1 polymer ?
#
loop_
_entity_poly.entity_id
_entity_poly.type
_entity_poly.pdbx_seq_one_letter_code
_entity_poly.pdbx_strand_id
1 'polypeptide(L)'
;MVRKIIDMSMLDKLKIDGEVGNYLVQWDNTLLLTAYDQNRTFVLTIDGEQLLIRERLKDVLSRFAQANLIYEYEMEVHFAKVGCQTRGYVAGHHRLVPTCGSSNEQVIYYMVHLMEDASELESDKRVEMIMNGREEINIIFKLLPLSVLFAEL
;
A
#
# COMPACT_ATOMS: atom_id res chain seq x y z
N MET A 1 -1.81 15.31 -19.67
CA MET A 1 -1.29 14.34 -18.70
C MET A 1 -1.55 12.95 -19.24
N VAL A 2 -0.54 12.08 -19.22
CA VAL A 2 -0.71 10.66 -19.55
C VAL A 2 -1.01 9.96 -18.23
N ARG A 3 -2.20 9.36 -18.11
CA ARG A 3 -2.57 8.56 -16.92
C ARG A 3 -2.01 7.16 -17.08
N LYS A 4 -1.25 6.69 -16.10
CA LYS A 4 -0.80 5.30 -16.03
C LYS A 4 -1.79 4.51 -15.17
N ILE A 5 -2.42 3.50 -15.77
CA ILE A 5 -3.33 2.60 -15.04
C ILE A 5 -2.56 1.34 -14.65
N ILE A 6 -2.58 1.00 -13.36
CA ILE A 6 -1.95 -0.21 -12.83
C ILE A 6 -3.04 -1.06 -12.16
N ASP A 7 -3.34 -2.21 -12.78
CA ASP A 7 -4.28 -3.19 -12.21
C ASP A 7 -3.52 -4.20 -11.33
N MET A 8 -3.63 -4.01 -10.02
CA MET A 8 -3.01 -4.86 -9.00
C MET A 8 -3.65 -6.26 -8.91
N SER A 9 -4.82 -6.47 -9.50
CA SER A 9 -5.39 -7.83 -9.63
C SER A 9 -4.61 -8.71 -10.62
N MET A 10 -3.75 -8.09 -11.42
CA MET A 10 -2.86 -8.74 -12.39
C MET A 10 -1.39 -8.60 -11.98
N LEU A 11 -1.11 -8.56 -10.68
CA LEU A 11 0.23 -8.37 -10.12
C LEU A 11 1.29 -9.30 -10.74
N ASP A 12 0.93 -10.56 -11.01
CA ASP A 12 1.76 -11.59 -11.64
C ASP A 12 2.13 -11.29 -13.10
N LYS A 13 1.38 -10.41 -13.76
CA LYS A 13 1.52 -10.01 -15.17
C LYS A 13 2.08 -8.60 -15.33
N LEU A 14 2.28 -7.89 -14.23
CA LEU A 14 2.86 -6.56 -14.26
C LEU A 14 4.31 -6.61 -14.74
N LYS A 15 4.71 -5.60 -15.51
CA LYS A 15 6.07 -5.50 -16.03
C LYS A 15 6.97 -4.96 -14.92
N ILE A 16 7.80 -5.83 -14.37
CA ILE A 16 8.78 -5.46 -13.36
C ILE A 16 9.95 -4.72 -14.02
N ASP A 17 10.20 -3.50 -13.57
CA ASP A 17 11.27 -2.63 -14.07
C ASP A 17 12.63 -3.01 -13.47
N GLY A 18 12.64 -3.59 -12.26
CA GLY A 18 13.87 -4.06 -11.62
C GLY A 18 13.64 -4.89 -10.37
N GLU A 19 14.69 -5.63 -9.97
CA GLU A 19 14.73 -6.37 -8.72
C GLU A 19 15.92 -5.88 -7.88
N VAL A 20 15.66 -5.58 -6.61
CA VAL A 20 16.57 -4.91 -5.70
C VAL A 20 16.73 -5.72 -4.43
N GLY A 21 17.98 -6.03 -4.08
CA GLY A 21 18.30 -6.89 -2.93
C GLY A 21 18.24 -6.18 -1.58
N ASN A 22 18.71 -4.93 -1.54
CA ASN A 22 18.84 -4.12 -0.33
C ASN A 22 18.24 -2.73 -0.57
N TYR A 23 17.06 -2.65 -1.19
CA TYR A 23 16.41 -1.35 -1.34
C TYR A 23 16.12 -0.80 0.05
N LEU A 24 16.91 0.19 0.46
CA LEU A 24 16.51 1.14 1.48
C LEU A 24 15.27 1.80 0.91
N VAL A 25 14.10 1.28 1.26
CA VAL A 25 12.84 1.81 0.76
C VAL A 25 12.83 3.29 1.11
N GLN A 26 12.97 4.12 0.09
CA GLN A 26 12.80 5.55 0.24
C GLN A 26 11.30 5.76 0.39
N TRP A 27 10.87 5.90 1.64
CA TRP A 27 9.45 6.00 1.99
C TRP A 27 8.78 7.18 1.31
N ASP A 28 9.52 8.27 1.10
CA ASP A 28 9.07 9.46 0.35
C ASP A 28 8.87 9.18 -1.15
N ASN A 29 9.50 8.14 -1.67
CA ASN A 29 9.41 7.72 -3.07
C ASN A 29 8.43 6.55 -3.28
N THR A 30 7.71 6.12 -2.24
CA THR A 30 6.87 4.91 -2.27
C THR A 30 5.39 5.29 -2.31
N LEU A 31 4.66 4.83 -3.32
CA LEU A 31 3.20 4.96 -3.36
C LEU A 31 2.52 3.81 -2.62
N LEU A 32 2.87 2.58 -2.98
CA LEU A 32 2.32 1.39 -2.37
C LEU A 32 3.30 0.23 -2.38
N LEU A 33 2.98 -0.78 -1.58
CA LEU A 33 3.69 -2.03 -1.49
C LEU A 33 2.73 -3.18 -1.14
N THR A 34 3.04 -4.38 -1.62
CA THR A 34 2.27 -5.60 -1.36
C THR A 34 3.17 -6.83 -1.51
N ALA A 35 2.72 -7.97 -0.99
CA ALA A 35 3.43 -9.22 -1.19
C ALA A 35 3.35 -9.61 -2.69
N TYR A 36 4.51 -9.83 -3.32
CA TYR A 36 4.56 -10.40 -4.66
C TYR A 36 4.50 -11.93 -4.60
N ASP A 37 5.23 -12.50 -3.65
CA ASP A 37 5.15 -13.90 -3.24
C ASP A 37 5.60 -14.05 -1.79
N GLN A 38 5.85 -15.30 -1.36
CA GLN A 38 6.25 -15.61 0.01
C GLN A 38 7.57 -14.96 0.46
N ASN A 39 8.42 -14.52 -0.47
CA ASN A 39 9.78 -14.04 -0.21
C ASN A 39 10.07 -12.67 -0.84
N ARG A 40 9.17 -12.13 -1.66
CA ARG A 40 9.38 -10.88 -2.39
C ARG A 40 8.23 -9.91 -2.17
N THR A 41 8.59 -8.63 -2.11
CA THR A 41 7.65 -7.51 -1.95
C THR A 41 7.65 -6.68 -3.21
N PHE A 42 6.47 -6.44 -3.76
CA PHE A 42 6.27 -5.48 -4.83
C PHE A 42 6.21 -4.06 -4.26
N VAL A 43 6.83 -3.11 -4.94
CA VAL A 43 6.79 -1.69 -4.62
C VAL A 43 6.47 -0.90 -5.88
N LEU A 44 5.53 0.03 -5.78
CA LEU A 44 5.28 1.04 -6.78
C LEU A 44 5.80 2.39 -6.29
N THR A 45 6.65 3.04 -7.07
CA THR A 45 7.22 4.34 -6.73
C THR A 45 6.34 5.50 -7.23
N ILE A 46 6.57 6.73 -6.73
CA ILE A 46 5.87 7.94 -7.21
C ILE A 46 6.17 8.25 -8.68
N ASP A 47 7.29 7.74 -9.20
CA ASP A 47 7.69 7.82 -10.61
C ASP A 47 7.04 6.72 -11.46
N GLY A 48 6.21 5.87 -10.84
CA GLY A 48 5.52 4.78 -11.50
C GLY A 48 6.39 3.55 -11.79
N GLU A 49 7.59 3.46 -11.20
CA GLU A 49 8.47 2.31 -11.34
C GLU A 49 7.93 1.13 -10.52
N GLN A 50 7.99 -0.06 -11.12
CA GLN A 50 7.50 -1.31 -10.55
C GLN A 50 8.68 -2.17 -10.13
N LEU A 51 8.98 -2.18 -8.83
CA LEU A 51 10.18 -2.80 -8.28
C LEU A 51 9.84 -4.04 -7.45
N LEU A 52 10.74 -5.03 -7.45
CA LEU A 52 10.70 -6.17 -6.54
C LEU A 52 11.82 -6.07 -5.51
N ILE A 53 11.46 -6.14 -4.23
CA ILE A 53 12.41 -6.28 -3.12
C ILE A 53 12.52 -7.77 -2.79
N ARG A 54 13.73 -8.30 -2.65
CA ARG A 54 14.02 -9.70 -2.27
C ARG A 54 13.79 -10.00 -0.79
N GLU A 55 12.69 -9.48 -0.24
CA GLU A 55 12.32 -9.65 1.17
C GLU A 55 10.82 -9.76 1.32
N ARG A 56 10.40 -10.38 2.43
CA ARG A 56 8.98 -10.57 2.75
C ARG A 56 8.35 -9.26 3.13
N LEU A 57 7.06 -9.12 2.80
CA LEU A 57 6.27 -7.95 3.12
C LEU A 57 6.36 -7.59 4.61
N LYS A 58 6.26 -8.57 5.51
CA LYS A 58 6.36 -8.33 6.97
C LYS A 58 7.71 -7.70 7.34
N ASP A 59 8.79 -8.12 6.70
CA ASP A 59 10.15 -7.70 7.03
C ASP A 59 10.37 -6.26 6.53
N VAL A 60 9.83 -5.92 5.34
CA VAL A 60 9.78 -4.56 4.80
C VAL A 60 8.95 -3.62 5.70
N LEU A 61 7.76 -4.05 6.13
CA LEU A 61 6.89 -3.28 7.05
C LEU A 61 7.55 -3.08 8.42
N SER A 62 8.26 -4.09 8.93
CA SER A 62 9.00 -3.97 10.19
C SER A 62 10.07 -2.89 10.13
N ARG A 63 10.77 -2.76 9.00
CA ARG A 63 11.73 -1.66 8.79
C ARG A 63 11.05 -0.31 8.65
N PHE A 64 9.89 -0.23 7.99
CA PHE A 64 9.10 1.00 7.96
C PHE A 64 8.79 1.47 9.37
N ALA A 65 8.29 0.56 10.21
CA ALA A 65 7.95 0.85 11.59
C ALA A 65 9.19 1.32 12.38
N GLN A 66 10.31 0.61 12.27
CA GLN A 66 11.57 0.98 12.94
C GLN A 66 12.09 2.34 12.49
N ALA A 67 12.10 2.62 11.18
CA ALA A 67 12.60 3.87 10.63
C ALA A 67 11.77 5.09 11.07
N ASN A 68 10.47 4.87 11.32
CA ASN A 68 9.52 5.91 11.71
C ASN A 68 9.15 5.90 13.20
N LEU A 69 9.87 5.12 14.02
CA LEU A 69 9.63 4.97 15.46
C LEU A 69 8.18 4.58 15.81
N ILE A 70 7.56 3.75 14.96
CA ILE A 70 6.21 3.22 15.18
C ILE A 70 6.33 1.97 16.02
N TYR A 71 5.84 2.04 17.26
CA TYR A 71 5.85 0.89 18.16
C TYR A 71 4.51 0.16 18.14
N GLU A 72 4.57 -1.16 18.03
CA GLU A 72 3.37 -2.03 17.94
C GLU A 72 2.42 -1.80 19.11
N TYR A 73 2.93 -1.75 20.34
CA TYR A 73 2.11 -1.55 21.54
C TYR A 73 1.36 -0.21 21.56
N GLU A 74 1.93 0.86 20.99
CA GLU A 74 1.25 2.15 20.90
C GLU A 74 0.11 2.07 19.89
N MET A 75 0.37 1.47 18.72
CA MET A 75 -0.63 1.27 17.68
C MET A 75 -1.80 0.41 18.18
N GLU A 76 -1.53 -0.65 18.94
CA GLU A 76 -2.58 -1.49 19.52
C GLU A 76 -3.53 -0.72 20.43
N VAL A 77 -2.99 0.12 21.31
CA VAL A 77 -3.78 0.96 22.21
C VAL A 77 -4.58 2.00 21.43
N HIS A 78 -3.99 2.62 20.41
CA HIS A 78 -4.66 3.61 19.58
C HIS A 78 -5.81 2.98 18.78
N PHE A 79 -5.56 1.88 18.08
CA PHE A 79 -6.61 1.21 17.28
C PHE A 79 -7.73 0.64 18.16
N ALA A 80 -7.41 0.08 19.33
CA ALA A 80 -8.42 -0.39 20.27
C ALA A 80 -9.35 0.75 20.75
N LYS A 81 -8.83 1.97 20.92
CA LYS A 81 -9.62 3.14 21.33
C LYS A 81 -10.57 3.64 20.24
N VAL A 82 -10.18 3.55 18.97
CA VAL A 82 -10.99 4.01 17.83
C VAL A 82 -11.90 2.91 17.26
N GLY A 83 -11.84 1.69 17.82
CA GLY A 83 -12.61 0.53 17.31
C GLY A 83 -12.05 -0.07 16.03
N CYS A 84 -10.94 0.47 15.51
CA CYS A 84 -10.44 0.14 14.18
C CYS A 84 -9.94 -1.31 14.07
N GLN A 85 -10.50 -2.09 13.15
CA GLN A 85 -10.07 -3.47 12.90
C GLN A 85 -8.82 -3.57 12.02
N THR A 86 -8.55 -2.53 11.22
CA THR A 86 -7.51 -2.52 10.19
C THR A 86 -6.33 -1.67 10.65
N ARG A 87 -5.18 -2.31 10.89
CA ARG A 87 -4.01 -1.64 11.49
C ARG A 87 -3.06 -1.09 10.42
N GLY A 88 -3.02 0.24 10.29
CA GLY A 88 -1.99 0.96 9.53
C GLY A 88 -0.73 1.27 10.33
N TYR A 89 0.31 1.73 9.65
CA TYR A 89 1.55 2.25 10.22
C TYR A 89 1.56 3.77 10.05
N VAL A 90 1.36 4.51 11.14
CA VAL A 90 1.18 5.97 11.12
C VAL A 90 2.21 6.65 12.01
N ALA A 91 3.03 7.51 11.42
CA ALA A 91 3.96 8.39 12.11
C ALA A 91 4.03 9.75 11.39
N GLY A 92 3.33 10.75 11.92
CA GLY A 92 3.31 12.10 11.34
C GLY A 92 2.80 12.12 9.88
N HIS A 93 3.68 12.45 8.95
CA HIS A 93 3.35 12.54 7.52
C HIS A 93 3.44 11.17 6.81
N HIS A 94 4.21 10.23 7.35
CA HIS A 94 4.31 8.87 6.84
C HIS A 94 3.15 8.05 7.38
N ARG A 95 2.16 7.83 6.50
CA ARG A 95 0.92 7.14 6.84
C ARG A 95 0.72 6.01 5.84
N LEU A 96 1.23 4.84 6.18
CA LEU A 96 1.15 3.64 5.37
C LEU A 96 -0.04 2.81 5.86
N VAL A 97 -1.15 2.84 5.13
CA VAL A 97 -2.40 2.19 5.53
C VAL A 97 -2.68 0.99 4.63
N PRO A 98 -3.18 -0.13 5.18
CA PRO A 98 -3.55 -1.26 4.35
C PRO A 98 -4.96 -1.09 3.78
N THR A 99 -5.18 -1.66 2.62
CA THR A 99 -6.49 -1.72 1.95
C THR A 99 -7.50 -2.63 2.66
N CYS A 100 -7.01 -3.61 3.43
CA CYS A 100 -7.80 -4.55 4.21
C CYS A 100 -6.98 -5.12 5.38
N GLY A 101 -7.53 -6.06 6.15
CA GLY A 101 -6.81 -6.68 7.26
C GLY A 101 -5.49 -7.35 6.83
N SER A 102 -4.46 -7.25 7.67
CA SER A 102 -3.10 -7.73 7.37
C SER A 102 -2.97 -9.24 7.17
N SER A 103 -3.98 -10.02 7.55
CA SER A 103 -4.06 -11.47 7.30
C SER A 103 -4.47 -11.82 5.87
N ASN A 104 -4.93 -10.85 5.08
CA ASN A 104 -5.29 -11.06 3.68
C ASN A 104 -4.02 -11.06 2.81
N GLU A 105 -3.83 -12.11 2.02
CA GLU A 105 -2.68 -12.25 1.11
C GLU A 105 -2.64 -11.18 0.00
N GLN A 106 -3.79 -10.57 -0.30
CA GLN A 106 -3.93 -9.49 -1.29
C GLN A 106 -3.87 -8.10 -0.65
N VAL A 107 -3.44 -7.99 0.60
CA VAL A 107 -3.33 -6.69 1.28
C VAL A 107 -2.34 -5.79 0.53
N ILE A 108 -2.78 -4.57 0.24
CA ILE A 108 -1.94 -3.52 -0.34
C ILE A 108 -1.78 -2.45 0.72
N TYR A 109 -0.54 -2.10 1.03
CA TYR A 109 -0.23 -0.97 1.88
C TYR A 109 0.08 0.23 1.01
N TYR A 110 -0.57 1.36 1.24
CA TYR A 110 -0.38 2.57 0.44
C TYR A 110 -0.18 3.80 1.32
N MET A 111 0.55 4.79 0.78
CA MET A 111 0.77 6.07 1.45
C MET A 111 -0.47 6.95 1.31
N VAL A 112 -1.35 6.96 2.32
CA VAL A 112 -2.66 7.64 2.23
C VAL A 112 -2.55 9.15 1.98
N HIS A 113 -1.44 9.79 2.39
CA HIS A 113 -1.23 11.22 2.13
C HIS A 113 -0.95 11.54 0.65
N LEU A 114 -0.67 10.52 -0.17
CA LEU A 114 -0.51 10.62 -1.62
C LEU A 114 -1.78 10.20 -2.35
N MET A 115 -2.84 9.80 -1.65
CA MET A 115 -4.15 9.51 -2.26
C MET A 115 -4.89 10.81 -2.56
N GLU A 116 -5.37 10.97 -3.79
CA GLU A 116 -6.19 12.11 -4.21
C GLU A 116 -7.67 11.78 -4.12
N ASP A 117 -8.06 10.63 -4.68
CA ASP A 117 -9.45 10.20 -4.77
C ASP A 117 -9.55 8.67 -4.74
N ALA A 118 -10.70 8.15 -4.34
CA ALA A 118 -11.00 6.73 -4.38
C ALA A 118 -12.47 6.51 -4.73
N SER A 119 -12.74 5.59 -5.66
CA SER A 119 -14.09 5.31 -6.14
C SER A 119 -14.33 3.81 -6.33
N GLU A 120 -15.58 3.39 -6.14
CA GLU A 120 -16.01 2.02 -6.40
C GLU A 120 -16.37 1.89 -7.87
N LEU A 121 -15.82 0.88 -8.53
CA LEU A 121 -16.20 0.53 -9.89
C LEU A 121 -17.49 -0.30 -9.83
N GLU A 122 -18.59 0.28 -10.32
CA GLU A 122 -19.96 -0.24 -10.18
C GLU A 122 -20.16 -1.69 -10.65
N SER A 123 -19.31 -2.20 -11.55
CA SER A 123 -19.54 -3.51 -12.17
C SER A 123 -18.94 -4.70 -11.41
N ASP A 124 -18.01 -4.52 -10.46
CA ASP A 124 -17.09 -5.62 -10.11
C ASP A 124 -16.55 -5.63 -8.66
N LYS A 125 -17.08 -4.79 -7.76
CA LYS A 125 -16.54 -4.56 -6.40
C LYS A 125 -15.04 -4.21 -6.41
N ARG A 126 -14.53 -3.66 -7.51
CA ARG A 126 -13.15 -3.15 -7.57
C ARG A 126 -13.15 -1.72 -7.08
N VAL A 127 -12.04 -1.32 -6.49
CA VAL A 127 -11.80 0.07 -6.09
C VAL A 127 -10.73 0.63 -7.00
N GLU A 128 -11.01 1.80 -7.58
CA GLU A 128 -10.01 2.63 -8.24
C GLU A 128 -9.55 3.68 -7.23
N MET A 129 -8.24 3.79 -7.05
CA MET A 129 -7.59 4.79 -6.21
C MET A 129 -6.66 5.62 -7.08
N ILE A 130 -6.89 6.93 -7.07
CA ILE A 130 -6.06 7.90 -7.78
C ILE A 130 -4.98 8.36 -6.81
N MET A 131 -3.73 8.15 -7.21
CA MET A 131 -2.56 8.50 -6.41
C MET A 131 -1.75 9.61 -7.09
N ASN A 132 -1.39 10.61 -6.29
CA ASN A 132 -0.52 11.70 -6.67
C ASN A 132 0.95 11.26 -6.65
N GLY A 133 1.44 10.82 -7.81
CA GLY A 133 2.87 10.64 -8.09
C GLY A 133 3.47 11.87 -8.80
N ARG A 134 4.68 11.73 -9.36
CA ARG A 134 5.22 12.70 -10.34
C ARG A 134 4.45 12.65 -11.66
N GLU A 135 3.85 11.49 -11.94
CA GLU A 135 2.78 11.32 -12.90
C GLU A 135 1.48 11.00 -12.15
N GLU A 136 0.32 11.33 -12.73
CA GLU A 136 -0.98 10.90 -12.19
C GLU A 136 -1.11 9.39 -12.42
N ILE A 137 -1.09 8.61 -11.33
CA ILE A 137 -1.10 7.15 -11.38
C ILE A 137 -2.45 6.66 -10.83
N ASN A 138 -3.23 6.02 -11.71
CA ASN A 138 -4.46 5.36 -11.33
C ASN A 138 -4.15 3.92 -10.95
N ILE A 139 -4.43 3.58 -9.70
CA ILE A 139 -4.22 2.24 -9.18
C ILE A 139 -5.58 1.59 -9.05
N ILE A 140 -5.78 0.50 -9.77
CA ILE A 140 -6.98 -0.32 -9.67
C ILE A 140 -6.61 -1.56 -8.86
N PHE A 141 -7.35 -1.83 -7.81
CA PHE A 141 -7.24 -3.09 -7.09
C PHE A 141 -8.61 -3.67 -6.81
N LYS A 142 -8.65 -4.99 -6.70
CA LYS A 142 -9.84 -5.68 -6.25
C LYS A 142 -9.85 -5.62 -4.73
N LEU A 143 -10.84 -4.94 -4.16
CA LEU A 143 -11.05 -4.89 -2.72
C LEU A 143 -12.40 -5.48 -2.35
N LEU A 144 -12.55 -5.86 -1.09
CA LEU A 144 -13.88 -5.98 -0.50
C LEU A 144 -14.47 -4.54 -0.40
N PRO A 145 -15.80 -4.35 -0.46
CA PRO A 145 -16.45 -3.04 -0.66
C PRO A 145 -15.85 -1.89 0.17
N LEU A 146 -15.86 -0.66 -0.36
CA LEU A 146 -15.38 0.62 0.22
C LEU A 146 -15.81 0.84 1.66
N SER A 147 -16.91 0.23 2.08
CA SER A 147 -17.30 0.15 3.48
C SER A 147 -16.19 -0.39 4.40
N VAL A 148 -15.18 -1.08 3.88
CA VAL A 148 -14.01 -1.58 4.62
C VAL A 148 -12.84 -0.58 4.59
N LEU A 149 -12.73 0.24 3.55
CA LEU A 149 -11.67 1.23 3.33
C LEU A 149 -11.87 2.49 4.19
N PHE A 150 -13.12 2.88 4.41
CA PHE A 150 -13.50 4.13 5.07
C PHE A 150 -14.32 3.96 6.36
N ALA A 151 -14.56 2.73 6.83
CA ALA A 151 -15.40 2.53 8.01
C ALA A 151 -14.83 3.15 9.31
N GLU A 152 -13.52 3.38 9.42
CA GLU A 152 -12.91 3.71 10.72
C GLU A 152 -11.68 4.63 10.58
N LEU A 153 -11.80 5.72 9.80
CA LEU A 153 -10.95 6.91 9.95
C LEU A 153 -11.70 7.99 10.74
#